data_AF-A0A847IR21-F1
#
_entry.id   AF-A0A847IR21-F1
#
_cell.length_a   1.000
_cell.length_b   1.000
_cell.length_c   1.000
_cell.angle_alpha   90.00
_cell.angle_beta   90.00
_cell.angle_gamma   90.00
#
_symmetry.space_group_name_H-M   'P 1'
#
loop_
_entity.id
_entity.type
_entity.pdbx_description
1 polymer ?
#
loop_
_entity_poly.entity_id
_entity_poly.type
_entity_poly.pdbx_seq_one_letter_code
_entity_poly.pdbx_strand_id
1 'polypeptide(L)'
;MLWSSWGKERYVQGIAYSESGTIAGPWVQEEEAFLSNNSGHGMLFRTFEGKLIFLVHHAEEHGPRKPQYWNVDDSGDKLVLGSQINI
;
A
#
# COMPACT_ATOMS: atom_id res chain seq x y z
N MET A 1 -4.90 -3.55 7.34
CA MET A 1 -3.59 -3.16 7.88
C MET A 1 -2.57 -3.18 6.76
N LEU A 2 -1.92 -2.05 6.52
CA LEU A 2 -0.76 -1.98 5.64
C LEU A 2 0.50 -2.36 6.42
N TRP A 3 1.40 -3.13 5.79
CA TRP A 3 2.69 -3.49 6.36
C TRP A 3 3.70 -3.77 5.24
N SER A 4 5.00 -3.84 5.55
CA SER A 4 6.03 -4.04 4.53
C SER A 4 7.02 -5.12 4.92
N SER A 5 7.57 -5.76 3.89
CA SER A 5 8.52 -6.86 4.02
C SER A 5 9.36 -6.98 2.75
N TRP A 6 10.03 -8.11 2.59
CA TRP A 6 10.82 -8.46 1.41
C TRP A 6 10.09 -9.51 0.59
N GLY A 7 9.93 -9.25 -0.70
CA GLY A 7 9.47 -10.18 -1.73
C GLY A 7 10.58 -10.49 -2.74
N LYS A 8 10.20 -11.15 -3.84
CA LYS A 8 11.14 -11.57 -4.90
C LYS A 8 11.89 -10.39 -5.53
N GLU A 9 11.16 -9.31 -5.80
CA GLU A 9 11.66 -8.07 -6.42
C GLU A 9 12.08 -7.01 -5.39
N ARG A 10 12.58 -7.45 -4.22
CA ARG A 10 12.99 -6.61 -3.08
C ARG A 10 11.81 -6.11 -2.22
N TYR A 11 11.73 -4.81 -1.94
CA TYR A 11 10.83 -4.27 -0.93
C TYR A 11 9.38 -4.29 -1.44
N VAL A 12 8.46 -4.76 -0.60
CA VAL A 12 7.05 -4.89 -0.97
C VAL A 12 6.12 -4.30 0.09
N GLN A 13 4.98 -3.81 -0.37
CA GLN A 13 3.86 -3.41 0.46
C GLN A 13 2.85 -4.56 0.52
N GLY A 14 2.64 -5.13 1.69
CA GLY A 14 1.58 -6.09 1.96
C GLY A 14 0.33 -5.44 2.57
N ILE A 15 -0.76 -6.20 2.58
CA ILE A 15 -2.01 -5.83 3.24
C ILE A 15 -2.64 -7.06 3.92
N ALA A 16 -3.22 -6.85 5.09
CA ALA A 16 -4.03 -7.83 5.81
C ALA A 16 -5.38 -7.22 6.21
N TYR A 17 -6.44 -8.02 6.22
CA TYR A 17 -7.78 -7.60 6.61
C TYR A 17 -8.22 -8.35 7.87
N SER A 18 -8.94 -7.65 8.75
CA SER A 18 -9.47 -8.25 9.99
C SER A 18 -10.84 -8.85 9.71
N GLU A 19 -10.98 -10.17 9.80
CA GLU A 19 -12.29 -10.84 9.60
C GLU A 19 -13.29 -10.47 10.68
N SER A 20 -12.81 -10.15 11.89
CA SER A 20 -13.68 -9.75 13.01
C SER A 20 -14.06 -8.27 12.99
N GLY A 21 -13.41 -7.46 12.16
CA GLY A 21 -13.52 -6.00 12.20
C GLY A 21 -12.85 -5.33 13.41
N THR A 22 -12.19 -6.11 14.29
CA THR A 22 -11.48 -5.59 15.46
C THR A 22 -9.97 -5.55 15.24
N ILE A 23 -9.26 -4.73 16.02
CA ILE A 23 -7.79 -4.64 15.97
C ILE A 23 -7.12 -5.98 16.36
N ALA A 24 -7.77 -6.79 17.20
CA ALA A 24 -7.25 -8.07 17.65
C ALA A 24 -7.19 -9.14 16.53
N GLY A 25 -7.81 -8.89 15.37
CA GLY A 25 -7.91 -9.86 14.27
C GLY A 25 -9.02 -10.89 14.53
N PRO A 26 -8.97 -12.08 13.89
CA PRO A 26 -7.85 -12.61 13.13
C PRO A 26 -7.56 -11.78 11.87
N TRP A 27 -6.28 -11.65 11.55
CA TRP A 27 -5.79 -10.92 10.38
C TRP A 27 -5.50 -11.90 9.25
N VAL A 28 -6.27 -11.82 8.17
CA VAL A 28 -6.05 -12.59 6.93
C VAL A 28 -5.17 -11.78 6.01
N GLN A 29 -4.01 -12.35 5.65
CA GLN A 29 -3.07 -11.75 4.69
C GLN A 29 -3.61 -11.91 3.28
N GLU A 30 -3.48 -10.89 2.44
CA GLU A 30 -3.62 -11.10 0.99
C GLU A 30 -2.47 -11.97 0.48
N GLU A 31 -2.78 -12.83 -0.49
CA GLU A 31 -1.79 -13.68 -1.14
C GLU A 31 -0.79 -12.86 -1.96
N GLU A 32 -1.29 -11.84 -2.65
CA GLU A 32 -0.48 -10.94 -3.46
C GLU A 32 -0.13 -9.65 -2.70
N ALA A 33 1.08 -9.16 -2.95
CA ALA A 33 1.49 -7.87 -2.43
C ALA A 33 0.64 -6.75 -3.03
N PHE A 34 0.26 -5.77 -2.23
CA PHE A 34 -0.45 -4.57 -2.68
C PHE A 34 0.40 -3.74 -3.66
N LEU A 35 1.72 -3.72 -3.46
CA LEU A 35 2.67 -3.14 -4.41
C LEU A 35 4.02 -3.87 -4.33
N SER A 36 4.54 -4.31 -5.47
CA SER A 36 5.73 -5.16 -5.58
C SER A 36 6.82 -4.60 -6.52
N ASN A 37 7.00 -3.28 -6.54
CA ASN A 37 7.99 -2.58 -7.38
C ASN A 37 9.12 -1.93 -6.56
N ASN A 38 9.71 -2.65 -5.59
CA ASN A 38 10.70 -2.12 -4.65
C ASN A 38 10.17 -0.94 -3.80
N SER A 39 8.92 -1.04 -3.37
CA SER A 39 8.19 -0.01 -2.62
C SER A 39 7.59 -0.56 -1.32
N GLY A 40 7.57 0.26 -0.28
CA GLY A 40 6.94 -0.06 1.00
C GLY A 40 7.05 1.07 2.02
N HIS A 41 6.76 0.78 3.29
CA HIS A 41 6.53 1.77 4.34
C HIS A 41 5.45 2.78 3.91
N GLY A 42 4.38 2.28 3.30
CA GLY A 42 3.32 3.12 2.80
C GLY A 42 2.22 3.42 3.82
N MET A 43 1.54 4.53 3.61
CA MET A 43 0.37 4.96 4.38
C MET A 43 -0.69 5.56 3.47
N LEU A 44 -1.93 5.57 3.95
CA LEU A 44 -3.08 6.18 3.27
C LEU A 44 -3.42 7.51 3.94
N PHE A 45 -3.82 8.48 3.14
CA PHE A 45 -4.40 9.74 3.63
C PHE A 45 -5.48 10.22 2.66
N ARG A 46 -6.40 11.06 3.16
CA ARG A 46 -7.34 11.78 2.32
C ARG A 46 -6.81 13.18 2.03
N THR A 47 -6.87 13.62 0.78
CA THR A 47 -6.59 15.02 0.42
C THR A 47 -7.64 15.95 1.04
N PHE A 48 -7.43 17.28 0.94
CA PHE A 48 -8.41 18.26 1.40
C PHE A 48 -9.76 18.16 0.66
N GLU A 49 -9.75 17.65 -0.57
CA GLU A 49 -10.92 17.37 -1.40
C GLU A 49 -11.53 15.98 -1.12
N GLY A 50 -11.01 15.23 -0.15
CA GLY A 50 -11.54 13.93 0.30
C GLY A 50 -11.04 12.71 -0.48
N LYS A 51 -10.17 12.90 -1.48
CA LYS A 51 -9.65 11.80 -2.31
C LYS A 51 -8.68 10.93 -1.52
N LEU A 52 -8.85 9.60 -1.57
CA LEU A 52 -7.92 8.66 -0.94
C LEU A 52 -6.64 8.48 -1.76
N ILE A 53 -5.49 8.65 -1.12
CA ILE A 53 -4.16 8.56 -1.73
C ILE A 53 -3.28 7.62 -0.90
N PHE A 54 -2.54 6.78 -1.60
CA PHE A 54 -1.48 5.96 -1.01
C PHE A 54 -0.11 6.59 -1.28
N LEU A 55 0.59 6.94 -0.21
CA LEU A 55 1.97 7.44 -0.23
C LEU A 55 2.90 6.31 0.19
N VAL A 56 3.97 6.07 -0.58
CA VAL A 56 4.91 4.96 -0.33
C VAL A 56 6.34 5.34 -0.68
N HIS A 57 7.32 4.81 0.07
CA HIS A 57 8.72 4.95 -0.29
C HIS A 57 9.08 3.96 -1.39
N HIS A 58 9.68 4.47 -2.48
CA HIS A 58 10.10 3.69 -3.65
C HIS A 58 11.55 3.99 -4.01
N ALA A 59 12.27 3.01 -4.57
CA ALA A 59 13.57 3.25 -5.21
C ALA A 59 13.67 2.51 -6.55
N GLU A 60 14.16 3.22 -7.56
CA GLU A 60 14.64 2.61 -8.80
C GLU A 60 15.95 1.89 -8.48
N GLU A 61 16.00 0.57 -8.71
CA GLU A 61 17.14 -0.30 -8.41
C GLU A 61 17.74 -0.09 -6.99
N HIS A 62 18.91 0.55 -6.91
CA HIS A 62 19.66 0.89 -5.68
C HIS A 62 19.71 2.40 -5.41
N GLY A 63 18.90 3.19 -6.12
CA GLY A 63 18.84 4.63 -5.98
C GLY A 63 18.26 5.09 -4.63
N PRO A 64 18.29 6.41 -4.36
CA PRO A 64 17.69 6.97 -3.16
C PRO A 64 16.18 6.73 -3.14
N ARG A 65 15.64 6.45 -1.95
CA ARG A 65 14.19 6.29 -1.76
C ARG A 65 13.48 7.62 -1.95
N LYS A 66 12.51 7.68 -2.87
CA LYS A 66 11.63 8.82 -3.16
C LYS A 66 10.17 8.44 -2.93
N PRO A 67 9.29 9.39 -2.60
CA PRO A 67 7.87 9.10 -2.48
C PRO A 67 7.26 8.79 -3.85
N GLN A 68 6.38 7.79 -3.90
CA GLN A 68 5.36 7.63 -4.94
C GLN A 68 3.99 7.86 -4.35
N TYR A 69 3.09 8.39 -5.16
CA TYR A 69 1.69 8.64 -4.81
C TYR A 69 0.82 7.82 -5.75
N TRP A 70 -0.19 7.16 -5.21
CA TRP A 70 -1.09 6.30 -5.96
C TRP A 70 -2.54 6.63 -5.61
N ASN A 71 -3.42 6.60 -6.62
CA ASN A 71 -4.85 6.56 -6.37
C ASN A 71 -5.22 5.24 -5.69
N VAL A 72 -6.21 5.25 -4.81
CA VAL A 72 -6.75 4.04 -4.19
C VAL A 72 -8.27 4.12 -4.16
N ASP A 73 -8.92 3.00 -4.48
CA ASP A 73 -10.35 2.79 -4.30
C ASP A 73 -10.58 1.96 -3.03
N ASP A 74 -11.39 2.50 -2.13
CA ASP A 74 -11.83 1.89 -0.87
C ASP A 74 -13.36 1.72 -0.79
N SER A 75 -14.06 1.72 -1.93
CA SER A 75 -15.53 1.58 -1.99
C SER A 75 -16.03 0.16 -1.73
N GLY A 76 -15.18 -0.84 -1.84
CA GLY A 76 -15.47 -2.24 -1.52
C GLY A 76 -14.82 -2.72 -0.22
N ASP A 77 -14.85 -4.03 0.01
CA ASP A 77 -14.27 -4.65 1.22
C ASP A 77 -12.73 -4.68 1.22
N LYS A 78 -12.12 -4.44 0.06
CA LYS A 78 -10.67 -4.46 -0.15
C LYS A 78 -10.20 -3.19 -0.85
N LEU A 79 -8.98 -2.76 -0.54
CA LEU A 79 -8.31 -1.70 -1.26
C LEU A 79 -7.92 -2.15 -2.66
N VAL A 80 -8.17 -1.30 -3.65
CA VAL A 80 -7.70 -1.49 -5.02
C VAL A 80 -6.71 -0.38 -5.35
N LEU A 81 -5.48 -0.77 -5.71
CA LEU A 81 -4.47 0.19 -6.16
C LEU A 81 -4.84 0.70 -7.56
N GLY A 82 -4.97 2.02 -7.68
CA GLY A 82 -5.26 2.70 -8.94
C GLY A 82 -4.00 3.12 -9.68
N SER A 83 -4.13 4.14 -10.53
CA SER A 83 -2.98 4.70 -11.26
C SER A 83 -2.03 5.48 -10.34
N GLN A 84 -0.74 5.42 -10.67
CA GLN A 84 0.27 6.29 -10.07
C GLN A 84 0.01 7.75 -10.45
N ILE A 85 0.24 8.65 -9.51
CA ILE A 85 0.14 10.09 -9.67
C ILE A 85 1.55 10.63 -9.90
N ASN A 86 1.75 11.24 -11.06
CA ASN A 86 2.98 11.97 -11.38
C ASN A 86 2.81 13.42 -10.94
N ILE A 87 3.69 13.87 -10.05
CA ILE A 87 3.74 15.23 -9.50
C ILE A 87 5.06 15.87 -9.93
#